data_AF-A0A4R4P098-F1
#
_entry.id   AF-A0A4R4P098-F1
#
_cell.length_a   1.000
_cell.length_b   1.000
_cell.length_c   1.000
_cell.angle_alpha   90.00
_cell.angle_beta   90.00
_cell.angle_gamma   90.00
#
_symmetry.space_group_name_H-M   'P 1'
#
loop_
_entity.id
_entity.type
_entity.pdbx_description
1 polymer ?
#
loop_
_entity_poly.entity_id
_entity_poly.type
_entity_poly.pdbx_seq_one_letter_code
_entity_poly.pdbx_strand_id
1 'polypeptide(L)'
;MTVVRDDADGLVAWLAPRTPLLKTVLADGRELRHAGPVGMFTEPRVLKLDIWHGTGILKVAPAGKPWSVWYFWGSDGTFHGWYVNLEDPHTRDYEARRTTTQDHVLDLWITPDREIHWKDEDELEGAVLAGRFTQAQADAITATAHQAVTEIQAWTAPFNDNWQSWTAPPDWPLPSA
;
A
#
# COMPACT_ATOMS: atom_id res chain seq x y z
N MET A 1 3.95 -12.60 2.89
CA MET A 1 3.78 -12.44 1.42
C MET A 1 4.74 -13.39 0.71
N THR A 2 4.46 -13.75 -0.53
CA THR A 2 5.36 -14.54 -1.40
C THR A 2 6.12 -13.60 -2.32
N VAL A 3 7.45 -13.74 -2.41
CA VAL A 3 8.27 -12.93 -3.33
C VAL A 3 8.07 -13.44 -4.75
N VAL A 4 7.70 -12.53 -5.66
CA VAL A 4 7.54 -12.79 -7.10
C VAL A 4 8.82 -12.40 -7.85
N ARG A 5 9.41 -11.26 -7.48
CA ARG A 5 10.67 -10.72 -8.02
C ARG A 5 11.36 -9.90 -6.95
N ASP A 6 12.68 -9.98 -6.86
CA ASP A 6 13.52 -9.16 -5.98
C ASP A 6 14.86 -8.96 -6.68
N ASP A 7 15.04 -7.78 -7.28
CA ASP A 7 16.20 -7.43 -8.10
C ASP A 7 16.54 -5.93 -7.96
N ALA A 8 17.43 -5.42 -8.81
CA ALA A 8 17.86 -4.03 -8.78
C ALA A 8 16.75 -3.02 -9.09
N ASP A 9 15.67 -3.44 -9.76
CA ASP A 9 14.53 -2.57 -10.08
C ASP A 9 13.55 -2.47 -8.90
N GLY A 10 13.56 -3.46 -8.00
CA GLY A 10 12.81 -3.44 -6.75
C GLY A 10 12.19 -4.78 -6.36
N LEU A 11 11.19 -4.71 -5.49
CA LEU A 11 10.43 -5.86 -5.01
C LEU A 11 9.10 -5.98 -5.75
N VAL A 12 8.75 -7.19 -6.16
CA VAL A 12 7.38 -7.59 -6.46
C VAL A 12 6.98 -8.70 -5.50
N ALA A 13 5.89 -8.52 -4.77
CA ALA A 13 5.41 -9.48 -3.78
C ALA A 13 3.90 -9.70 -3.87
N TRP A 14 3.48 -10.93 -3.63
CA TRP A 14 2.09 -11.35 -3.65
C TRP A 14 1.54 -11.53 -2.22
N LEU A 15 0.42 -10.87 -1.93
CA LEU A 15 -0.41 -11.10 -0.77
C LEU A 15 -1.63 -11.93 -1.20
N ALA A 16 -1.60 -13.24 -0.92
CA ALA A 16 -2.71 -14.11 -1.26
C ALA A 16 -3.96 -13.85 -0.39
N PRO A 17 -5.18 -14.11 -0.89
CA PRO A 17 -6.38 -14.22 -0.06
C PRO A 17 -6.12 -15.10 1.15
N ARG A 18 -6.69 -14.74 2.31
CA ARG A 18 -6.61 -15.50 3.57
C ARG A 18 -5.22 -15.60 4.19
N THR A 19 -4.21 -14.88 3.67
CA THR A 19 -2.89 -14.81 4.31
C THR A 19 -3.03 -14.32 5.76
N PRO A 20 -2.51 -15.04 6.77
CA PRO A 20 -2.46 -14.55 8.15
C PRO A 20 -1.68 -13.23 8.24
N LEU A 21 -2.19 -12.28 9.01
CA LEU A 21 -1.54 -10.98 9.20
C LEU A 21 -1.77 -10.44 10.60
N LEU A 22 -0.87 -9.56 11.04
CA LEU A 22 -1.10 -8.66 12.15
C LEU A 22 -1.60 -7.34 11.59
N LYS A 23 -2.73 -6.84 12.10
CA LYS A 23 -3.21 -5.48 11.82
C LYS A 23 -3.38 -4.68 13.09
N THR A 24 -3.18 -3.38 12.98
CA THR A 24 -3.47 -2.42 14.05
C THR A 24 -4.95 -2.11 14.05
N VAL A 25 -5.60 -2.20 15.21
CA VAL A 25 -7.01 -1.86 15.43
C VAL A 25 -7.16 -0.95 16.66
N LEU A 26 -8.31 -0.31 16.81
CA LEU A 26 -8.67 0.37 18.05
C LEU A 26 -8.77 -0.63 19.19
N ALA A 27 -8.57 -0.20 20.44
CA ALA A 27 -8.61 -1.06 21.61
C ALA A 27 -9.98 -1.75 21.82
N ASP A 28 -11.06 -1.21 21.24
CA ASP A 28 -12.39 -1.81 21.22
C ASP A 28 -12.63 -2.80 20.06
N GLY A 29 -11.61 -3.01 19.21
CA GLY A 29 -11.61 -3.97 18.10
C GLY A 29 -12.07 -3.42 16.75
N ARG A 30 -12.55 -2.17 16.66
CA ARG A 30 -12.91 -1.53 15.39
C ARG A 30 -11.66 -1.19 14.56
N GLU A 31 -11.82 -1.08 13.24
CA GLU A 31 -10.75 -0.57 12.38
C GLU A 31 -10.49 0.92 12.64
N LEU A 32 -9.23 1.35 12.49
CA LEU A 32 -8.76 2.69 12.87
C LEU A 32 -9.62 3.82 12.28
N ARG A 33 -9.98 3.73 10.99
CA ARG A 33 -10.80 4.74 10.30
C ARG A 33 -12.16 5.02 10.93
N HIS A 34 -12.69 4.09 11.75
CA HIS A 34 -13.96 4.33 12.47
C HIS A 34 -13.82 5.31 13.64
N ALA A 35 -12.60 5.72 14.00
CA ALA A 35 -12.35 6.83 14.93
C ALA A 35 -12.31 8.21 14.21
N GLY A 36 -12.51 8.23 12.88
CA GLY A 36 -12.43 9.44 12.07
C GLY A 36 -11.00 9.96 11.88
N PRO A 37 -10.81 11.04 11.08
CA PRO A 37 -9.50 11.46 10.61
C PRO A 37 -8.48 11.81 11.69
N VAL A 38 -8.91 12.30 12.85
CA VAL A 38 -8.00 12.61 13.98
C VAL A 38 -7.91 11.44 14.98
N GLY A 39 -9.06 10.82 15.28
CA GLY A 39 -9.14 9.77 16.28
C GLY A 39 -8.31 8.53 15.90
N MET A 40 -8.23 8.21 14.61
CA MET A 40 -7.45 7.06 14.11
C MET A 40 -5.95 7.13 14.45
N PHE A 41 -5.42 8.32 14.75
CA PHE A 41 -4.02 8.54 15.14
C PHE A 41 -3.80 8.74 16.64
N THR A 42 -4.87 8.97 17.41
CA THR A 42 -4.78 9.38 18.83
C THR A 42 -5.43 8.38 19.79
N GLU A 43 -6.43 7.63 19.33
CA GLU A 43 -7.11 6.64 20.16
C GLU A 43 -6.21 5.44 20.50
N PRO A 44 -6.40 4.81 21.68
CA PRO A 44 -5.65 3.61 22.06
C PRO A 44 -5.80 2.49 21.03
N ARG A 45 -4.68 1.88 20.64
CA ARG A 45 -4.60 0.85 19.61
C ARG A 45 -3.94 -0.43 20.12
N VAL A 46 -4.32 -1.55 19.53
CA VAL A 46 -3.75 -2.88 19.81
C VAL A 46 -3.44 -3.61 18.50
N LEU A 47 -2.56 -4.62 18.58
CA LEU A 47 -2.35 -5.55 17.47
C LEU A 47 -3.37 -6.69 17.53
N LYS A 48 -3.95 -7.00 16.38
CA LYS A 48 -4.89 -8.11 16.20
C LYS A 48 -4.33 -9.07 15.15
N LEU A 49 -4.28 -10.36 15.50
CA LEU A 49 -4.09 -11.42 14.51
C LEU A 49 -5.39 -11.60 13.73
N ASP A 50 -5.30 -11.53 12.41
CA ASP A 50 -6.41 -11.65 11.48
C ASP A 50 -5.94 -12.37 10.20
N ILE A 51 -6.78 -12.41 9.19
CA ILE A 51 -6.43 -12.83 7.84
C ILE A 51 -6.69 -11.71 6.84
N TRP A 52 -6.03 -11.77 5.69
CA TRP A 52 -6.38 -10.94 4.55
C TRP A 52 -7.73 -11.35 3.96
N HIS A 53 -8.74 -10.47 4.05
CA HIS A 53 -10.11 -10.75 3.60
C HIS A 53 -10.37 -10.36 2.13
N GLY A 54 -9.49 -9.55 1.53
CA GLY A 54 -9.62 -9.14 0.13
C GLY A 54 -9.26 -10.25 -0.85
N THR A 55 -9.48 -9.97 -2.13
CA THR A 55 -8.82 -10.69 -3.22
C THR A 55 -7.31 -10.49 -3.12
N GLY A 56 -6.52 -11.32 -3.80
CA GLY A 56 -5.08 -11.21 -3.67
C GLY A 56 -4.55 -9.91 -4.28
N ILE A 57 -3.50 -9.35 -3.67
CA ILE A 57 -2.87 -8.11 -4.10
C ILE A 57 -1.44 -8.41 -4.55
N LEU A 58 -1.10 -7.96 -5.75
CA LEU A 58 0.29 -7.86 -6.19
C LEU A 58 0.82 -6.48 -5.83
N LYS A 59 1.91 -6.41 -5.07
CA LYS A 59 2.56 -5.16 -4.67
C LYS A 59 3.90 -5.05 -5.39
N VAL A 60 4.10 -3.95 -6.10
CA VAL A 60 5.36 -3.59 -6.76
C VAL A 60 5.94 -2.39 -6.03
N ALA A 61 7.08 -2.56 -5.37
CA ALA A 61 7.81 -1.50 -4.69
C ALA A 61 9.13 -1.25 -5.44
N PRO A 62 9.18 -0.24 -6.34
CA PRO A 62 10.40 0.07 -7.07
C PRO A 62 11.51 0.54 -6.13
N ALA A 63 12.75 0.23 -6.49
CA ALA A 63 13.91 0.55 -5.67
C ALA A 63 14.03 2.07 -5.40
N GLY A 64 14.09 2.44 -4.12
CA GLY A 64 14.30 3.83 -3.68
C GLY A 64 13.11 4.78 -3.89
N LYS A 65 11.97 4.31 -4.40
CA LYS A 65 10.78 5.15 -4.55
C LYS A 65 10.04 5.31 -3.22
N PRO A 66 9.55 6.52 -2.89
CA PRO A 66 8.74 6.79 -1.70
C PRO A 66 7.26 6.42 -1.92
N TRP A 67 7.04 5.30 -2.59
CA TRP A 67 5.73 4.73 -2.87
C TRP A 67 5.85 3.30 -3.41
N SER A 68 4.77 2.54 -3.30
CA SER A 68 4.59 1.27 -4.01
C SER A 68 3.27 1.26 -4.78
N VAL A 69 3.18 0.37 -5.78
CA VAL A 69 2.00 0.22 -6.64
C VAL A 69 1.37 -1.13 -6.39
N TRP A 70 0.11 -1.14 -5.97
CA TRP A 70 -0.65 -2.33 -5.67
C TRP A 70 -1.70 -2.54 -6.75
N TYR A 71 -1.83 -3.78 -7.22
CA TYR A 71 -2.72 -4.16 -8.30
C TYR A 71 -3.91 -4.88 -7.69
N PHE A 72 -5.12 -4.46 -8.09
CA PHE A 72 -6.37 -4.97 -7.55
C PHE A 72 -7.22 -5.61 -8.64
N TRP A 73 -7.80 -6.77 -8.31
CA TRP A 73 -8.74 -7.49 -9.15
C TRP A 73 -10.02 -7.83 -8.37
N GLY A 74 -11.14 -7.93 -9.08
CA GLY A 74 -12.39 -8.49 -8.59
C GLY A 74 -12.30 -10.01 -8.38
N SER A 75 -13.29 -10.57 -7.69
CA SER A 75 -13.38 -12.02 -7.45
C SER A 75 -13.59 -12.84 -8.72
N ASP A 76 -14.06 -12.20 -9.80
CA ASP A 76 -14.22 -12.74 -11.15
C ASP A 76 -12.93 -12.63 -11.99
N GLY A 77 -11.87 -12.04 -11.44
CA GLY A 77 -10.60 -11.80 -12.13
C GLY A 77 -10.56 -10.50 -12.95
N THR A 78 -11.62 -9.68 -12.92
CA THR A 78 -11.63 -8.38 -13.59
C THR A 78 -10.61 -7.45 -12.95
N PHE A 79 -9.71 -6.86 -13.75
CA PHE A 79 -8.75 -5.87 -13.23
C PHE A 79 -9.47 -4.56 -12.88
N HIS A 80 -9.32 -4.12 -11.63
CA HIS A 80 -9.98 -2.92 -11.11
C HIS A 80 -9.12 -1.67 -11.18
N GLY A 81 -7.79 -1.80 -11.11
CA GLY A 81 -6.90 -0.66 -11.16
C GLY A 81 -5.64 -0.82 -10.32
N TRP A 82 -4.92 0.29 -10.24
CA TRP A 82 -3.70 0.44 -9.47
C TRP A 82 -3.96 1.34 -8.27
N TYR A 83 -3.34 1.02 -7.14
CA TYR A 83 -3.30 1.85 -5.95
C TYR A 83 -1.86 2.22 -5.67
N VAL A 84 -1.53 3.50 -5.69
CA VAL A 84 -0.20 3.97 -5.29
C VAL A 84 -0.26 4.32 -3.81
N ASN A 85 0.43 3.51 -3.01
CA ASN A 85 0.59 3.75 -1.58
C ASN A 85 1.79 4.67 -1.37
N LEU A 86 1.59 5.90 -0.85
CA LEU A 86 2.74 6.75 -0.52
C LEU A 86 3.32 6.32 0.83
N GLU A 87 4.64 6.17 0.88
CA GLU A 87 5.31 5.59 2.03
C GLU A 87 6.81 5.82 1.98
N ASP A 88 7.51 5.51 3.08
CA ASP A 88 8.97 5.52 3.07
C ASP A 88 9.53 4.54 2.02
N PRO A 89 10.68 4.86 1.37
CA PRO A 89 11.39 3.90 0.56
C PRO A 89 11.66 2.61 1.35
N HIS A 90 11.35 1.47 0.73
CA HIS A 90 11.40 0.18 1.42
C HIS A 90 12.82 -0.17 1.85
N THR A 91 13.00 -0.51 3.11
CA THR A 91 14.28 -1.03 3.64
C THR A 91 14.25 -2.56 3.64
N ARG A 92 15.30 -3.18 3.08
CA ARG A 92 15.45 -4.64 2.94
C ARG A 92 16.41 -5.18 4.00
N ASP A 93 15.93 -6.11 4.81
CA ASP A 93 16.74 -6.91 5.74
C ASP A 93 16.67 -8.37 5.30
N TYR A 94 17.64 -8.78 4.50
CA TYR A 94 17.67 -10.13 3.89
C TYR A 94 17.95 -11.22 4.93
N GLU A 95 18.74 -10.94 5.96
CA GLU A 95 19.03 -11.89 7.03
C GLU A 95 17.78 -12.19 7.87
N ALA A 96 17.06 -11.14 8.27
CA ALA A 96 15.79 -11.29 8.99
C ALA A 96 14.60 -11.60 8.07
N ARG A 97 14.81 -11.67 6.75
CA ARG A 97 13.78 -11.82 5.72
C ARG A 97 12.63 -10.83 5.88
N ARG A 98 12.97 -9.57 6.15
CA ARG A 98 12.02 -8.51 6.48
C ARG A 98 12.14 -7.36 5.49
N THR A 99 11.00 -6.76 5.18
CA THR A 99 10.90 -5.51 4.45
C THR A 99 10.08 -4.55 5.29
N THR A 100 10.60 -3.34 5.50
CA THR A 100 9.97 -2.33 6.34
C THR A 100 9.78 -1.05 5.54
N THR A 101 8.64 -0.41 5.77
CA THR A 101 8.20 0.85 5.19
C THR A 101 7.30 1.55 6.22
N GLN A 102 6.99 2.82 6.00
CA GLN A 102 6.07 3.57 6.83
C GLN A 102 5.09 4.31 5.94
N ASP A 103 3.81 4.03 6.14
CA ASP A 103 2.71 4.66 5.45
C ASP A 103 2.66 6.19 5.66
N HIS A 104 2.37 6.92 4.57
CA HIS A 104 2.25 8.38 4.54
C HIS A 104 0.80 8.86 4.43
N VAL A 105 -0.19 7.99 4.66
CA VAL A 105 -1.64 8.25 4.71
C VAL A 105 -2.27 8.60 3.36
N LEU A 106 -1.62 9.45 2.57
CA LEU A 106 -2.14 9.90 1.29
C LEU A 106 -1.87 8.88 0.19
N ASP A 107 -2.89 8.58 -0.62
CA ASP A 107 -2.80 7.56 -1.66
C ASP A 107 -3.41 8.03 -2.99
N LEU A 108 -3.10 7.29 -4.07
CA LEU A 108 -3.71 7.51 -5.39
C LEU A 108 -4.37 6.23 -5.89
N TRP A 109 -5.57 6.34 -6.45
CA TRP A 109 -6.22 5.27 -7.20
C TRP A 109 -6.24 5.59 -8.69
N ILE A 110 -5.81 4.62 -9.50
CA ILE A 110 -5.76 4.74 -10.95
C ILE A 110 -6.68 3.69 -11.55
N THR A 111 -7.68 4.14 -12.29
CA THR A 111 -8.63 3.28 -12.98
C THR A 111 -8.01 2.65 -14.23
N PRO A 112 -8.59 1.58 -14.82
CA PRO A 112 -8.04 0.92 -16.01
C PRO A 112 -7.92 1.83 -17.24
N ASP A 113 -8.76 2.87 -17.33
CA ASP A 113 -8.70 3.94 -18.34
C ASP A 113 -7.77 5.10 -17.97
N ARG A 114 -7.01 4.96 -16.87
CA ARG A 114 -5.93 5.84 -16.41
C ARG A 114 -6.40 7.18 -15.82
N GLU A 115 -7.64 7.25 -15.35
CA GLU A 115 -8.06 8.36 -14.50
C GLU A 115 -7.38 8.23 -13.12
N ILE A 116 -6.91 9.34 -12.58
CA ILE A 116 -6.22 9.38 -11.28
C ILE A 116 -7.13 10.06 -10.27
N HIS A 117 -7.39 9.36 -9.17
CA HIS A 117 -8.17 9.85 -8.04
C HIS A 117 -7.28 9.92 -6.80
N TRP A 118 -7.32 11.05 -6.12
CA TRP A 118 -6.66 11.22 -4.82
C TRP A 118 -7.50 10.55 -3.74
N LYS A 119 -6.84 9.98 -2.74
CA LYS A 119 -7.47 9.28 -1.63
C LYS A 119 -6.88 9.74 -0.31
N ASP A 120 -7.77 9.83 0.68
CA ASP A 120 -7.43 9.98 2.09
C ASP A 120 -6.71 11.33 2.40
N GLU A 121 -7.04 12.36 1.61
CA GLU A 121 -6.63 13.75 1.82
C GLU A 121 -7.08 14.27 3.19
N ASP A 122 -8.31 13.92 3.61
CA ASP A 122 -8.88 14.25 4.92
C ASP A 122 -8.17 13.52 6.06
N GLU A 123 -7.74 12.27 5.85
CA GLU A 123 -6.92 11.53 6.82
C GLU A 123 -5.52 12.17 6.96
N LEU A 124 -4.92 12.71 5.89
CA LEU A 124 -3.65 13.44 5.98
C LEU A 124 -3.80 14.74 6.79
N GLU A 125 -4.87 15.51 6.56
CA GLU A 125 -5.22 16.67 7.40
C GLU A 125 -5.41 16.25 8.87
N GLY A 126 -6.12 15.15 9.09
CA GLY A 126 -6.33 14.55 10.41
C GLY A 126 -5.02 14.14 11.10
N ALA A 127 -4.06 13.61 10.34
CA ALA A 127 -2.73 13.27 10.85
C ALA A 127 -1.94 14.50 11.30
N VAL A 128 -2.06 15.63 10.60
CA VAL A 128 -1.45 16.90 11.02
C VAL A 128 -2.09 17.42 12.30
N LEU A 129 -3.42 17.44 12.37
CA LEU A 129 -4.16 17.86 13.57
C LEU A 129 -3.86 16.98 14.79
N ALA A 130 -3.66 15.68 14.57
CA ALA A 130 -3.26 14.71 15.59
C ALA A 130 -1.79 14.84 16.03
N GLY A 131 -0.98 15.66 15.36
CA GLY A 131 0.46 15.79 15.61
C GLY A 131 1.29 14.60 15.14
N ARG A 132 0.72 13.71 14.32
CA ARG A 132 1.42 12.58 13.68
C ARG A 132 2.42 13.07 12.63
N PHE A 133 2.06 14.15 11.94
CA PHE A 133 2.90 14.90 11.02
C PHE A 133 2.87 16.39 11.34
N THR A 134 3.96 17.09 11.06
CA THR A 134 3.96 18.55 10.96
C THR A 134 3.37 18.98 9.62
N GLN A 135 2.92 20.23 9.49
CA GLN A 135 2.44 20.75 8.20
C GLN A 135 3.49 20.59 7.09
N ALA A 136 4.76 20.88 7.39
CA ALA A 136 5.85 20.73 6.43
C ALA A 136 6.06 19.27 5.96
N GLN A 137 5.77 18.29 6.81
CA GLN A 137 5.81 16.87 6.43
C GLN A 137 4.62 16.52 5.52
N ALA A 138 3.41 17.00 5.83
CA ALA A 138 2.25 16.81 4.96
C ALA A 138 2.47 17.45 3.58
N ASP A 139 3.01 18.66 3.53
CA ASP A 139 3.32 19.34 2.27
C ASP A 139 4.34 18.53 1.43
N ALA A 140 5.33 17.90 2.08
CA ALA A 140 6.29 17.04 1.41
C ALA A 140 5.67 15.73 0.89
N ILE A 141 4.71 15.15 1.62
CA ILE A 141 3.92 13.99 1.19
C ILE A 141 3.09 14.36 -0.04
N THR A 142 2.37 15.49 -0.01
CA THR A 142 1.60 15.99 -1.16
C THR A 142 2.49 16.29 -2.37
N ALA A 143 3.68 16.86 -2.17
CA ALA A 143 4.65 17.06 -3.25
C ALA A 143 5.11 15.73 -3.86
N THR A 144 5.31 14.70 -3.04
CA THR A 144 5.64 13.34 -3.48
C THR A 144 4.50 12.74 -4.30
N ALA A 145 3.24 12.95 -3.88
CA ALA A 145 2.07 12.53 -4.63
C ALA A 145 2.04 13.17 -6.04
N HIS A 146 2.31 14.46 -6.15
CA HIS A 146 2.39 15.15 -7.45
C HIS A 146 3.51 14.61 -8.36
N GLN A 147 4.66 14.24 -7.78
CA GLN A 147 5.73 13.56 -8.52
C GLN A 147 5.24 12.20 -9.03
N ALA A 148 4.58 11.41 -8.19
CA ALA A 148 3.99 10.13 -8.59
C ALA A 148 2.96 10.32 -9.72
N VAL A 149 2.09 11.34 -9.66
CA VAL A 149 1.15 11.69 -10.75
C VAL A 149 1.88 11.93 -12.07
N THR A 150 2.99 12.66 -12.04
CA THR A 150 3.80 12.93 -13.24
C THR A 150 4.36 11.63 -13.83
N GLU A 151 4.84 10.72 -12.99
CA GLU A 151 5.36 9.41 -13.41
C GLU A 151 4.25 8.49 -13.94
N ILE A 152 3.07 8.49 -13.31
CA ILE A 152 1.88 7.76 -13.78
C ILE A 152 1.48 8.28 -15.17
N GLN A 153 1.41 9.60 -15.37
CA GLN A 153 1.05 10.21 -16.65
C GLN A 153 2.06 9.90 -17.77
N ALA A 154 3.35 9.82 -17.43
CA ALA A 154 4.39 9.36 -18.35
C ALA A 154 4.25 7.87 -18.71
N TRP A 155 3.48 7.11 -17.92
CA TRP A 155 3.17 5.69 -18.10
C TRP A 155 4.43 4.83 -18.23
N THR A 156 5.42 5.10 -17.37
CA THR A 156 6.66 4.31 -17.27
C THR A 156 6.50 3.17 -16.26
N ALA A 157 7.55 2.37 -16.06
CA ALA A 157 7.54 1.31 -15.07
C ALA A 157 7.18 1.87 -13.67
N PRO A 158 6.40 1.14 -12.85
CA PRO A 158 5.88 -0.20 -13.12
C PRO A 158 4.55 -0.26 -13.89
N PHE A 159 3.96 0.88 -14.26
CA PHE A 159 2.62 0.95 -14.86
C PHE A 159 2.55 0.33 -16.26
N ASN A 160 3.65 0.34 -17.02
CA ASN A 160 3.74 -0.28 -18.35
C ASN A 160 4.36 -1.69 -18.37
N ASP A 161 4.69 -2.28 -17.21
CA ASP A 161 5.32 -3.61 -17.11
C ASP A 161 4.33 -4.78 -17.28
N ASN A 162 3.06 -4.50 -17.55
CA ASN A 162 1.99 -5.48 -17.75
C ASN A 162 1.67 -6.39 -16.54
N TRP A 163 2.01 -5.97 -15.33
CA TRP A 163 1.69 -6.68 -14.08
C TRP A 163 0.18 -6.92 -13.87
N GLN A 164 -0.70 -6.14 -14.51
CA GLN A 164 -2.16 -6.37 -14.48
C GLN A 164 -2.59 -7.70 -15.12
N SER A 165 -1.72 -8.31 -15.93
CA SER A 165 -1.94 -9.62 -16.56
C SER A 165 -1.29 -10.78 -15.77
N TRP A 166 -0.56 -10.48 -14.70
CA TRP A 166 0.10 -11.49 -13.89
C TRP A 166 -0.91 -12.28 -13.06
N THR A 167 -0.67 -13.57 -12.87
CA THR A 167 -1.46 -14.45 -12.00
C THR A 167 -0.55 -15.27 -11.10
N ALA A 168 -0.98 -15.48 -9.85
CA ALA A 168 -0.27 -16.34 -8.92
C ALA A 168 -0.38 -17.81 -9.37
N PRO A 169 0.72 -18.58 -9.35
CA PRO A 169 0.64 -20.02 -9.52
C PRO A 169 -0.32 -20.67 -8.50
N PRO A 170 -1.18 -21.62 -8.94
CA PRO A 170 -2.25 -22.16 -8.10
C PRO A 170 -1.74 -23.02 -6.93
N ASP A 171 -0.49 -23.46 -7.00
CA ASP A 171 0.17 -24.32 -6.02
C ASP A 171 0.99 -23.56 -4.97
N TRP A 172 1.03 -22.22 -5.04
CA TRP A 172 1.72 -21.41 -4.04
C TRP A 172 1.07 -21.54 -2.66
N PRO A 173 1.83 -21.99 -1.64
CA PRO A 173 1.28 -22.11 -0.30
C PRO A 173 1.07 -20.73 0.33
N LEU A 174 0.15 -20.65 1.30
CA LEU A 174 0.07 -19.48 2.16
C LEU A 174 1.30 -19.42 3.07
N PRO A 175 1.92 -18.24 3.25
CA PRO A 175 2.97 -18.06 4.25
C PRO A 175 2.39 -18.21 5.66
N SER A 176 3.17 -18.74 6.59
CA SER A 176 2.79 -18.81 8.00
C SER A 176 2.88 -17.45 8.69
N ALA A 177 2.10 -17.27 9.76
CA ALA A 177 2.23 -16.15 10.68
C ALA A 177 3.54 -16.21 11.47
#